data_AF-A0A950U512-F1
#
_entry.id   AF-A0A950U512-F1
#
_cell.length_a   1.000
_cell.length_b   1.000
_cell.length_c   1.000
_cell.angle_alpha   90.00
_cell.angle_beta   90.00
_cell.angle_gamma   90.00
#
_symmetry.space_group_name_H-M   'P 1'
#
loop_
_entity.id
_entity.type
_entity.pdbx_description
1 polymer ?
#
loop_
_entity_poly.entity_id
_entity_poly.type
_entity_poly.pdbx_seq_one_letter_code
_entity_poly.pdbx_strand_id
1 'polypeptide(L)'
;MSSTSSSKPLGLNHVVINVRNMEESHRFWTEVVGLVPVGELHGRPAGAPRRGTMRFYSGERDGRMHHHDIALVEAPGLPPPSDAPTAIGHIAIAFPDREAWLAHLTYLQDRGVGFDRRVEHGMTHSVYIRDPNGYSVELLYELPRSVWEGDIDAALNHYIALPTQGAEALSDSTDVPVFTR
;
A
#
# COMPACT_ATOMS: atom_id res chain seq x y z
N MET A 1 -15.29 -6.48 42.79
CA MET A 1 -15.72 -6.48 41.37
C MET A 1 -14.47 -6.28 40.53
N SER A 2 -14.04 -7.31 39.80
CA SER A 2 -12.84 -7.20 38.95
C SER A 2 -13.20 -6.39 37.71
N SER A 3 -12.61 -5.20 37.57
CA SER A 3 -12.74 -4.38 36.37
C SER A 3 -12.00 -5.09 35.23
N THR A 4 -12.75 -5.71 34.31
CA THR A 4 -12.19 -6.19 33.05
C THR A 4 -11.84 -4.98 32.18
N SER A 5 -10.57 -4.56 32.19
CA SER A 5 -10.04 -3.57 31.27
C SER A 5 -9.75 -4.24 29.93
N SER A 6 -10.41 -3.82 28.86
CA SER A 6 -10.08 -4.24 27.50
C SER A 6 -8.80 -3.54 27.03
N SER A 7 -7.88 -4.28 26.41
CA SER A 7 -6.67 -3.72 25.80
C SER A 7 -6.98 -3.11 24.42
N LYS A 8 -6.21 -2.08 24.02
CA LYS A 8 -6.31 -1.51 22.68
C LYS A 8 -5.58 -2.42 21.66
N PRO A 9 -6.11 -2.59 20.44
CA PRO A 9 -5.40 -3.31 19.39
C PRO A 9 -4.13 -2.55 18.96
N LEU A 10 -3.13 -3.26 18.46
CA LEU A 10 -1.90 -2.66 17.93
C LEU A 10 -2.12 -1.95 16.59
N GLY A 11 -2.99 -2.49 15.74
CA GLY A 11 -3.25 -2.00 14.39
C GLY A 11 -3.71 -3.12 13.46
N LEU A 12 -3.71 -2.83 12.16
CA LEU A 12 -3.91 -3.86 11.13
C LEU A 12 -2.72 -4.84 11.16
N ASN A 13 -3.00 -6.14 11.15
CA ASN A 13 -1.94 -7.15 11.12
C ASN A 13 -1.52 -7.53 9.69
N HIS A 14 -2.50 -7.86 8.84
CA HIS A 14 -2.30 -8.13 7.42
C HIS A 14 -3.62 -8.00 6.67
N VAL A 15 -3.55 -7.92 5.33
CA VAL A 15 -4.71 -8.00 4.44
C VAL A 15 -4.57 -9.19 3.49
N VAL A 16 -5.68 -9.85 3.17
CA VAL A 16 -5.73 -10.90 2.16
C VAL A 16 -6.62 -10.44 1.03
N ILE A 17 -6.09 -10.41 -0.19
CA ILE A 17 -6.84 -10.04 -1.39
C ILE A 17 -6.89 -11.21 -2.37
N ASN A 18 -7.97 -11.26 -3.16
CA ASN A 18 -8.12 -12.24 -4.21
C ASN A 18 -7.58 -11.65 -5.51
N VAL A 19 -6.88 -12.45 -6.30
CA VAL A 19 -6.28 -12.03 -7.58
C VAL A 19 -6.62 -13.02 -8.69
N ARG A 20 -6.79 -12.56 -9.93
CA ARG A 20 -7.15 -13.44 -11.06
C ARG A 20 -6.01 -14.35 -11.49
N ASN A 21 -4.79 -13.81 -11.50
CA ASN A 21 -3.58 -14.51 -11.92
C ASN A 21 -2.47 -14.28 -10.90
N MET A 22 -1.97 -15.36 -10.31
CA MET A 22 -0.96 -15.30 -9.26
C MET A 22 0.37 -14.75 -9.78
N GLU A 23 0.81 -15.15 -10.97
CA GLU A 23 2.13 -14.73 -11.48
C GLU A 23 2.16 -13.27 -11.92
N GLU A 24 1.09 -12.79 -12.53
CA GLU A 24 0.94 -11.38 -12.87
C GLU A 24 0.91 -10.50 -11.62
N SER A 25 0.14 -10.92 -10.62
CA SER A 25 0.04 -10.20 -9.35
C SER A 25 1.34 -10.31 -8.56
N HIS A 26 2.02 -11.45 -8.58
CA HIS A 26 3.33 -11.64 -7.97
C HIS A 26 4.31 -10.60 -8.49
N ARG A 27 4.48 -10.49 -9.82
CA ARG A 27 5.38 -9.49 -10.42
C ARG A 27 5.00 -8.07 -10.03
N PHE A 28 3.71 -7.74 -10.00
CA PHE A 28 3.29 -6.41 -9.55
C PHE A 28 3.69 -6.15 -8.09
N TRP A 29 3.29 -7.03 -7.16
CA TRP A 29 3.50 -6.82 -5.73
C TRP A 29 4.99 -6.92 -5.32
N THR A 30 5.84 -7.58 -6.10
CA THR A 30 7.28 -7.65 -5.86
C THR A 30 8.06 -6.61 -6.66
N GLU A 31 7.91 -6.55 -7.99
CA GLU A 31 8.75 -5.72 -8.86
C GLU A 31 8.24 -4.27 -8.95
N VAL A 32 6.92 -4.04 -8.82
CA VAL A 32 6.35 -2.68 -8.88
C VAL A 32 6.21 -2.10 -7.48
N VAL A 33 5.66 -2.85 -6.53
CA VAL A 33 5.47 -2.35 -5.15
C VAL A 33 6.73 -2.49 -4.31
N GLY A 34 7.55 -3.52 -4.54
CA GLY A 34 8.79 -3.75 -3.79
C GLY A 34 8.65 -4.70 -2.59
N LEU A 35 7.54 -5.42 -2.43
CA LEU A 35 7.38 -6.36 -1.31
C LEU A 35 8.19 -7.64 -1.52
N VAL A 36 8.64 -8.22 -0.42
CA VAL A 36 9.44 -9.45 -0.42
C VAL A 36 8.52 -10.66 -0.28
N PRO A 37 8.60 -11.68 -1.15
CA PRO A 37 7.87 -12.93 -0.96
C PRO A 37 8.46 -13.70 0.23
N VAL A 38 7.61 -14.08 1.19
CA VAL A 38 8.03 -14.71 2.45
C VAL A 38 7.43 -16.10 2.66
N GLY A 39 6.49 -16.52 1.81
CA GLY A 39 5.96 -17.88 1.85
C GLY A 39 4.89 -18.16 0.79
N GLU A 40 4.57 -19.44 0.65
CA GLU A 40 3.50 -19.94 -0.21
C GLU A 40 2.83 -21.14 0.47
N LEU A 41 1.49 -21.23 0.35
CA LEU A 41 0.77 -22.45 0.71
C LEU A 41 0.75 -23.39 -0.49
N HIS A 42 1.54 -24.46 -0.40
CA HIS A 42 1.55 -25.54 -1.39
C HIS A 42 0.62 -26.68 -0.95
N GLY A 43 -0.45 -26.93 -1.73
CA GLY A 43 -1.33 -28.08 -1.51
C GLY A 43 -2.12 -28.05 -0.19
N ARG A 44 -2.98 -29.05 0.01
CA ARG A 44 -3.78 -29.20 1.24
C ARG A 44 -3.81 -30.67 1.69
N PRO A 45 -4.10 -30.93 2.98
CA PRO A 45 -4.56 -32.23 3.42
C PRO A 45 -5.76 -32.69 2.58
N ALA A 46 -5.85 -33.99 2.30
CA ALA A 46 -6.97 -34.58 1.58
C ALA A 46 -8.31 -34.20 2.25
N GLY A 47 -9.26 -33.69 1.46
CA GLY A 47 -10.63 -33.38 1.92
C GLY A 47 -10.90 -31.90 2.26
N ALA A 48 -9.90 -31.03 2.26
CA ALA A 48 -10.14 -29.60 2.42
C ALA A 48 -10.69 -28.96 1.12
N PRO A 49 -11.55 -27.92 1.19
CA PRO A 49 -12.05 -27.23 0.00
C PRO A 49 -10.90 -26.75 -0.88
N ARG A 50 -11.03 -26.80 -2.21
CA ARG A 50 -10.02 -26.19 -3.09
C ARG A 50 -9.96 -24.69 -2.80
N ARG A 51 -8.81 -24.19 -2.35
CA ARG A 51 -8.46 -22.77 -2.49
C ARG A 51 -7.41 -22.69 -3.59
N GLY A 52 -7.43 -21.62 -4.39
CA GLY A 52 -6.35 -21.36 -5.34
C GLY A 52 -5.02 -21.13 -4.62
N THR A 53 -3.94 -21.03 -5.39
CA THR A 53 -2.59 -20.73 -4.91
C THR A 53 -2.61 -19.53 -3.97
N MET A 54 -1.89 -19.60 -2.85
CA MET A 54 -1.79 -18.49 -1.91
C MET A 54 -0.33 -18.16 -1.62
N ARG A 55 0.06 -16.91 -1.81
CA ARG A 55 1.42 -16.40 -1.57
C ARG A 55 1.39 -15.23 -0.59
N PHE A 56 2.44 -15.12 0.22
CA PHE A 56 2.55 -14.14 1.30
C PHE A 56 3.75 -13.23 1.05
N TYR A 57 3.57 -11.94 1.34
CA TYR A 57 4.55 -10.90 1.08
C TYR A 57 4.67 -9.96 2.27
N SER A 58 5.88 -9.47 2.52
CA SER A 58 6.16 -8.51 3.60
C SER A 58 6.96 -7.32 3.09
N GLY A 59 6.71 -6.15 3.67
CA GLY A 59 7.64 -5.03 3.62
C GLY A 59 8.71 -5.20 4.71
N GLU A 60 9.80 -4.46 4.56
CA GLU A 60 10.84 -4.41 5.60
C GLU A 60 10.46 -3.39 6.68
N ARG A 61 10.52 -3.79 7.95
CA ARG A 61 10.42 -2.88 9.09
C ARG A 61 11.60 -3.11 10.03
N ASP A 62 12.36 -2.07 10.30
CA ASP A 62 13.50 -2.10 11.24
C ASP A 62 14.52 -3.21 10.94
N GLY A 63 14.82 -3.44 9.65
CA GLY A 63 15.76 -4.46 9.21
C GLY A 63 15.27 -5.90 9.37
N ARG A 64 13.97 -6.10 9.59
CA ARG A 64 13.34 -7.42 9.73
C ARG A 64 12.05 -7.49 8.92
N MET A 65 11.77 -8.67 8.37
CA MET A 65 10.49 -8.95 7.73
C MET A 65 9.50 -9.43 8.79
N HIS A 66 8.26 -8.95 8.71
CA HIS A 66 7.15 -9.53 9.47
C HIS A 66 6.77 -10.90 8.87
N HIS A 67 5.89 -11.66 9.53
CA HIS A 67 5.42 -12.93 8.96
C HIS A 67 4.74 -12.73 7.59
N HIS A 68 3.98 -11.64 7.43
CA HIS A 68 3.57 -11.00 6.16
C HIS A 68 2.74 -9.75 6.47
N ASP A 69 2.59 -8.88 5.48
CA ASP A 69 1.70 -7.71 5.48
C ASP A 69 0.52 -7.92 4.52
N ILE A 70 0.77 -8.60 3.40
CA ILE A 70 -0.25 -8.96 2.41
C ILE A 70 -0.15 -10.43 2.02
N ALA A 71 -1.31 -11.04 1.78
CA ALA A 71 -1.38 -12.32 1.10
C ALA A 71 -2.31 -12.25 -0.11
N LEU A 72 -1.90 -12.92 -1.19
CA LEU A 72 -2.66 -13.02 -2.42
C LEU A 72 -3.26 -14.42 -2.50
N VAL A 73 -4.54 -14.52 -2.86
CA VAL A 73 -5.22 -15.79 -3.13
C VAL A 73 -5.69 -15.80 -4.58
N GLU A 74 -5.23 -16.77 -5.36
CA GLU A 74 -5.65 -16.89 -6.75
C GLU A 74 -7.13 -17.32 -6.85
N ALA A 75 -7.89 -16.55 -7.59
CA ALA A 75 -9.30 -16.76 -7.89
C ALA A 75 -9.56 -16.38 -9.36
N PRO A 76 -9.33 -17.30 -10.32
CA PRO A 76 -9.42 -16.99 -11.75
C PRO A 76 -10.81 -16.51 -12.22
N GLY A 77 -11.86 -16.81 -11.45
CA GLY A 77 -13.24 -16.41 -11.73
C GLY A 77 -13.65 -15.04 -11.18
N LEU A 78 -12.72 -14.24 -10.64
CA LEU A 78 -13.05 -12.87 -10.24
C LEU A 78 -13.50 -12.05 -11.45
N PRO A 79 -14.41 -11.08 -11.26
CA PRO A 79 -14.76 -10.15 -12.32
C PRO A 79 -13.54 -9.37 -12.81
N PRO A 80 -13.54 -8.90 -14.07
CA PRO A 80 -12.51 -7.98 -14.55
C PRO A 80 -12.50 -6.69 -13.70
N PRO A 81 -11.39 -5.95 -13.68
CA PRO A 81 -11.33 -4.66 -13.02
C PRO A 81 -12.40 -3.73 -13.59
N SER A 82 -12.99 -2.90 -12.74
CA SER A 82 -13.93 -1.87 -13.17
C SER A 82 -13.62 -0.57 -12.45
N ASP A 83 -13.93 0.56 -13.07
CA ASP A 83 -13.85 1.87 -12.43
C ASP A 83 -14.98 2.11 -11.40
N ALA A 84 -15.89 1.14 -11.22
CA ALA A 84 -16.90 1.21 -10.19
C ALA A 84 -16.24 1.10 -8.79
N PRO A 85 -16.78 1.80 -7.77
CA PRO A 85 -16.26 1.71 -6.41
C PRO A 85 -16.20 0.26 -5.90
N THR A 86 -15.05 -0.12 -5.37
CA THR A 86 -14.82 -1.41 -4.72
C THR A 86 -14.93 -1.29 -3.19
N ALA A 87 -15.17 -2.41 -2.50
CA ALA A 87 -15.24 -2.42 -1.04
C ALA A 87 -13.92 -1.98 -0.37
N ILE A 88 -12.78 -2.27 -1.01
CA ILE A 88 -11.47 -1.75 -0.62
C ILE A 88 -11.20 -0.52 -1.48
N GLY A 89 -11.07 0.65 -0.86
CA GLY A 89 -10.78 1.91 -1.58
C GLY A 89 -9.36 1.95 -2.15
N HIS A 90 -8.36 1.63 -1.31
CA HIS A 90 -6.97 1.43 -1.72
C HIS A 90 -6.21 0.63 -0.65
N ILE A 91 -5.00 0.19 -0.98
CA ILE A 91 -4.04 -0.42 -0.05
C ILE A 91 -2.81 0.48 0.00
N ALA A 92 -2.49 1.01 1.18
CA ALA A 92 -1.37 1.93 1.36
C ALA A 92 -0.10 1.21 1.84
N ILE A 93 1.02 1.50 1.18
CA ILE A 93 2.35 0.93 1.42
C ILE A 93 3.31 2.07 1.69
N ALA A 94 3.86 2.08 2.91
CA ALA A 94 4.81 3.10 3.35
C ALA A 94 6.25 2.73 2.98
N PHE A 95 6.97 3.71 2.46
CA PHE A 95 8.42 3.68 2.30
C PHE A 95 9.08 4.24 3.57
N PRO A 96 10.34 3.86 3.87
CA PRO A 96 11.02 4.25 5.10
C PRO A 96 11.15 5.77 5.28
N ASP A 97 11.41 6.46 4.18
CA ASP A 97 11.59 7.91 4.14
C ASP A 97 11.34 8.46 2.72
N ARG A 98 11.43 9.79 2.62
CA ARG A 98 11.27 10.54 1.37
C ARG A 98 12.28 10.14 0.29
N GLU A 99 13.53 9.88 0.66
CA GLU A 99 14.59 9.59 -0.32
C GLU A 99 14.37 8.22 -0.95
N ALA A 100 14.09 7.21 -0.13
CA ALA A 100 13.73 5.87 -0.58
C ALA A 100 12.46 5.90 -1.46
N TRP A 101 11.46 6.69 -1.07
CA TRP A 101 10.24 6.85 -1.85
C TRP A 101 10.49 7.50 -3.21
N LEU A 102 11.21 8.63 -3.29
CA LEU A 102 11.54 9.30 -4.57
C LEU A 102 12.41 8.42 -5.48
N ALA A 103 13.36 7.67 -4.91
CA ALA A 103 14.14 6.69 -5.65
C ALA A 103 13.25 5.60 -6.25
N HIS A 104 12.26 5.12 -5.49
CA HIS A 104 11.28 4.14 -5.98
C HIS A 104 10.37 4.72 -7.07
N LEU A 105 9.90 5.97 -6.92
CA LEU A 105 9.11 6.62 -7.97
C LEU A 105 9.91 6.80 -9.28
N THR A 106 11.19 7.15 -9.17
CA THR A 106 12.08 7.24 -10.34
C THR A 106 12.22 5.86 -11.00
N TYR A 107 12.46 4.82 -10.20
CA TYR A 107 12.51 3.42 -10.66
C TYR A 107 11.23 2.98 -11.40
N LEU A 108 10.06 3.48 -10.99
CA LEU A 108 8.78 3.21 -11.63
C LEU A 108 8.63 3.96 -12.96
N GLN A 109 8.99 5.24 -13.00
CA GLN A 109 8.97 6.03 -14.23
C GLN A 109 9.88 5.44 -15.32
N ASP A 110 11.09 5.01 -14.95
CA ASP A 110 12.04 4.38 -15.86
C ASP A 110 11.52 3.07 -16.48
N ARG A 111 10.57 2.41 -15.80
CA ARG A 111 9.87 1.21 -16.29
C ARG A 111 8.56 1.51 -17.02
N GLY A 112 8.20 2.77 -17.17
CA GLY A 112 6.94 3.18 -17.80
C GLY A 112 5.70 2.87 -16.97
N VAL A 113 5.83 2.72 -15.65
CA VAL A 113 4.67 2.59 -14.76
C VAL A 113 4.00 3.95 -14.62
N GLY A 114 2.76 4.07 -15.11
CA GLY A 114 1.99 5.30 -15.00
C GLY A 114 1.40 5.51 -13.61
N PHE A 115 1.30 6.76 -13.18
CA PHE A 115 0.64 7.14 -11.93
C PHE A 115 -0.81 7.55 -12.20
N ASP A 116 -1.75 6.96 -11.47
CA ASP A 116 -3.15 7.36 -11.49
C ASP A 116 -3.37 8.71 -10.81
N ARG A 117 -2.60 8.96 -9.72
CA ARG A 117 -2.69 10.18 -8.92
C ARG A 117 -1.36 10.44 -8.21
N ARG A 118 -0.96 11.71 -8.13
CA ARG A 118 0.09 12.21 -7.24
C ARG A 118 -0.52 13.27 -6.35
N VAL A 119 -0.38 13.11 -5.04
CA VAL A 119 -0.99 13.99 -4.05
C VAL A 119 -0.08 14.19 -2.85
N GLU A 120 -0.10 15.39 -2.29
CA GLU A 120 0.44 15.70 -0.97
C GLU A 120 -0.74 15.92 0.00
N HIS A 121 -0.89 14.99 0.93
CA HIS A 121 -1.80 15.11 2.08
C HIS A 121 -1.04 15.75 3.25
N GLY A 122 -1.75 16.22 4.28
CA GLY A 122 -1.10 16.85 5.44
C GLY A 122 -0.26 15.91 6.31
N MET A 123 -0.30 14.61 6.07
CA MET A 123 0.43 13.59 6.83
C MET A 123 1.29 12.66 5.98
N THR A 124 1.06 12.59 4.66
CA THR A 124 1.83 11.78 3.71
C THR A 124 1.91 12.46 2.37
N HIS A 125 3.02 12.22 1.68
CA HIS A 125 3.09 12.45 0.25
C HIS A 125 2.99 11.10 -0.47
N SER A 126 2.15 11.07 -1.50
CA SER A 126 1.64 9.81 -2.04
C SER A 126 1.55 9.80 -3.56
N VAL A 127 1.79 8.63 -4.13
CA VAL A 127 1.47 8.26 -5.52
C VAL A 127 0.52 7.08 -5.48
N TYR A 128 -0.49 7.10 -6.33
CA TYR A 128 -1.40 5.97 -6.51
C TYR A 128 -1.16 5.34 -7.88
N ILE A 129 -1.09 4.01 -7.86
CA ILE A 129 -1.03 3.14 -9.04
C ILE A 129 -2.14 2.10 -8.93
N ARG A 130 -2.32 1.29 -9.97
CA ARG A 130 -3.27 0.18 -9.97
C ARG A 130 -2.57 -1.15 -10.18
N ASP A 131 -2.97 -2.13 -9.36
CA ASP A 131 -2.59 -3.51 -9.58
C ASP A 131 -3.35 -4.10 -10.80
N PRO A 132 -2.91 -5.26 -11.32
CA PRO A 132 -3.58 -5.92 -12.44
C PRO A 132 -5.05 -6.27 -12.19
N ASN A 133 -5.47 -6.35 -10.92
CA ASN A 133 -6.83 -6.66 -10.49
C ASN A 133 -7.72 -5.42 -10.31
N GLY A 134 -7.15 -4.22 -10.44
CA GLY A 134 -7.84 -2.93 -10.28
C GLY A 134 -7.79 -2.36 -8.88
N TYR A 135 -7.09 -3.00 -7.94
CA TYR A 135 -6.88 -2.44 -6.61
C TYR A 135 -6.01 -1.19 -6.74
N SER A 136 -6.52 -0.07 -6.23
CA SER A 136 -5.69 1.11 -6.05
C SER A 136 -4.64 0.85 -4.97
N VAL A 137 -3.38 1.10 -5.29
CA VAL A 137 -2.26 0.95 -4.37
C VAL A 137 -1.63 2.31 -4.17
N GLU A 138 -1.59 2.77 -2.93
CA GLU A 138 -0.93 4.00 -2.53
C GLU A 138 0.50 3.69 -2.09
N LEU A 139 1.46 4.32 -2.74
CA LEU A 139 2.86 4.33 -2.34
C LEU A 139 3.13 5.67 -1.68
N LEU A 140 3.52 5.68 -0.41
CA LEU A 140 3.67 6.89 0.38
C LEU A 140 4.92 6.89 1.23
N TYR A 141 5.30 8.05 1.75
CA TYR A 141 6.09 8.15 2.98
C TYR A 141 5.37 9.10 3.95
N GLU A 142 5.56 8.88 5.26
CA GLU A 142 4.92 9.68 6.30
C GLU A 142 5.72 10.95 6.61
N LEU A 143 4.99 12.06 6.79
CA LEU A 143 5.53 13.29 7.35
C LEU A 143 5.71 13.15 8.86
N PRO A 144 6.65 13.91 9.47
CA PRO A 144 6.87 13.88 10.91
C PRO A 144 5.58 14.12 11.69
N ARG A 145 5.39 13.40 12.80
CA ARG A 145 4.19 13.49 13.65
C ARG A 145 3.84 14.92 14.05
N SER A 146 4.84 15.77 14.29
CA SER A 146 4.67 17.18 14.66
C SER A 146 3.96 18.03 13.61
N VAL A 147 3.91 17.56 12.35
CA VAL A 147 3.21 18.23 11.25
C VAL A 147 1.70 18.21 11.49
N TRP A 148 1.14 17.08 11.90
CA TRP A 148 -0.31 16.84 11.88
C TRP A 148 -0.94 16.57 13.24
N GLU A 149 -0.16 16.29 14.30
CA GLU A 149 -0.74 15.90 15.59
C GLU A 149 -1.50 17.02 16.32
N GLY A 150 -1.22 18.29 15.99
CA GLY A 150 -1.91 19.45 16.56
C GLY A 150 -3.34 19.63 16.03
N ASP A 151 -3.61 19.22 14.79
CA ASP A 151 -4.95 19.16 14.21
C ASP A 151 -5.03 18.12 13.07
N ILE A 152 -5.30 16.87 13.43
CA ILE A 152 -5.35 15.76 12.47
C ILE A 152 -6.45 15.95 11.42
N ASP A 153 -7.57 16.61 11.79
CA ASP A 153 -8.67 16.84 10.86
C ASP A 153 -8.25 17.83 9.77
N ALA A 154 -7.54 18.90 10.13
CA ALA A 154 -7.01 19.84 9.15
C ALA A 154 -5.96 19.18 8.24
N ALA A 155 -5.09 18.33 8.79
CA ALA A 155 -4.11 17.57 8.01
C ALA A 155 -4.77 16.58 7.03
N LEU A 156 -5.84 15.90 7.45
CA LEU A 156 -6.63 14.99 6.60
C LEU A 156 -7.38 15.71 5.48
N ASN A 157 -7.80 16.96 5.73
CA ASN A 157 -8.48 17.80 4.72
C ASN A 157 -7.49 18.59 3.84
N HIS A 158 -6.20 18.52 4.12
CA HIS A 158 -5.17 19.11 3.27
C HIS A 158 -4.94 18.24 2.05
N TYR A 159 -4.95 18.85 0.86
CA TYR A 159 -4.85 18.13 -0.40
C TYR A 159 -4.22 19.03 -1.46
N ILE A 160 -3.05 18.62 -1.98
CA ILE A 160 -2.42 19.25 -3.14
C ILE A 160 -2.27 18.19 -4.22
N ALA A 161 -2.92 18.41 -5.37
CA ALA A 161 -2.71 17.57 -6.55
C ALA A 161 -1.47 18.03 -7.32
N LEU A 162 -0.66 17.07 -7.75
CA LEU A 162 0.52 17.31 -8.58
C LEU A 162 0.41 16.53 -9.90
N PRO A 163 1.23 16.89 -10.90
CA PRO A 163 1.31 16.14 -12.15
C PRO A 163 1.63 14.65 -11.91
N THR A 164 1.07 13.78 -12.76
CA THR A 164 1.28 12.32 -12.69
C THR A 164 2.33 11.83 -13.68
N GLN A 165 2.91 12.73 -14.48
CA GLN A 165 3.87 12.43 -15.53
C GLN A 165 5.04 13.41 -15.49
N GLY A 166 6.16 13.00 -16.10
CA GLY A 166 7.33 13.86 -16.23
C GLY A 166 8.09 14.04 -14.93
N ALA A 167 9.08 14.94 -14.97
CA ALA A 167 9.93 15.26 -13.82
C ALA A 167 9.14 15.91 -12.68
N GLU A 168 8.03 16.58 -13.01
CA GLU A 168 7.16 17.26 -12.06
C GLU A 168 6.44 16.29 -11.13
N ALA A 169 6.21 15.04 -11.56
CA ALA A 169 5.64 13.99 -10.70
C ALA A 169 6.60 13.55 -9.58
N LEU A 170 7.91 13.80 -9.75
CA LEU A 170 8.95 13.57 -8.75
C LEU A 170 9.24 14.81 -7.91
N SER A 171 8.56 15.93 -8.17
CA SER A 171 8.64 17.11 -7.31
C SER A 171 8.02 16.81 -5.95
N ASP A 172 8.72 17.21 -4.90
CA ASP A 172 8.30 16.95 -3.53
C ASP A 172 8.90 18.01 -2.59
N SER A 173 8.06 18.90 -2.06
CA SER A 173 8.50 20.01 -1.21
C SER A 173 8.71 19.56 0.23
N THR A 174 9.78 20.03 0.87
CA THR A 174 9.98 19.85 2.32
C THR A 174 9.44 21.00 3.15
N ASP A 175 8.96 22.07 2.52
CA ASP A 175 8.25 23.18 3.18
C ASP A 175 6.78 22.78 3.36
N VAL A 176 6.52 21.99 4.39
CA VAL A 176 5.20 21.43 4.70
C VAL A 176 4.50 22.23 5.81
N PRO A 177 3.18 22.44 5.71
CA PRO A 177 2.42 23.15 6.74
C PRO A 177 2.42 22.39 8.07
N VAL A 178 2.40 23.10 9.19
CA VAL A 178 2.15 22.52 10.52
C VAL A 178 0.72 22.85 10.94
N PHE A 179 -0.08 21.83 11.22
CA PHE A 179 -1.50 21.94 11.53
C PHE A 179 -1.73 22.03 13.04
N THR A 180 -2.35 23.12 13.49
CA THR A 180 -2.67 23.40 14.90
C THR A 180 -4.04 24.07 15.01
N ARG A 181 -4.81 23.73 16.05
CA ARG A 181 -6.10 24.36 16.37
C ARG A 181 -5.99 25.74 17.01
#